data_AF-E4X1Z2-F1
#
_entry.id   AF-E4X1Z2-F1
#
_cell.length_a   1.000
_cell.length_b   1.000
_cell.length_c   1.000
_cell.angle_alpha   90.00
_cell.angle_beta   90.00
_cell.angle_gamma   90.00
#
_symmetry.space_group_name_H-M   'P 1'
#
loop_
_entity.id
_entity.type
_entity.pdbx_description
1 polymer ?
#
loop_
_entity_poly.entity_id
_entity_poly.type
_entity_poly.pdbx_seq_one_letter_code
_entity_poly.pdbx_strand_id
1 'polypeptide(L)'
;MKTVEIILGFFGFAAAQAPRPTMPGTVDTMSKFREEYGTFVPDSIKLFSPFRDNVITMVSLGLKENGFSRRDIRIALEDIFTHGCHCSWNKGRHAVDKTHHFVDELDEDCLNFDHCVNCLKMDKCNIDTLEFSPLVEKNKPASCENLSGDDCQYNTCLCSTNLAQTILEKILRTNPDPFNALSFSQFHDECMKRDPIDVNTQMRKPKTNSGAERQCCGAYPNRKPFTYKPDGQACCAGKSIFQQKDEHCCSSGEIFKIGEVC
;
A
#
# COMPACT_ATOMS: atom_id res chain seq x y z
N MET A 1 -33.60 -68.22 10.04
CA MET A 1 -33.55 -67.13 9.05
C MET A 1 -32.27 -66.34 9.31
N LYS A 2 -31.32 -66.33 8.36
CA LYS A 2 -30.05 -65.63 8.50
C LYS A 2 -30.20 -64.22 7.92
N THR A 3 -29.95 -63.21 8.73
CA THR A 3 -29.94 -61.79 8.34
C THR A 3 -28.62 -61.50 7.63
N VAL A 4 -28.69 -60.95 6.41
CA VAL A 4 -27.53 -60.50 5.63
C VAL A 4 -27.41 -59.00 5.85
N GLU A 5 -26.36 -58.56 6.52
CA GLU A 5 -25.99 -57.14 6.62
C GLU A 5 -25.16 -56.76 5.39
N ILE A 6 -25.64 -55.76 4.64
CA ILE A 6 -24.93 -55.17 3.49
C ILE A 6 -24.19 -53.94 4.02
N ILE A 7 -22.86 -54.02 4.08
CA ILE A 7 -21.98 -52.89 4.39
C ILE A 7 -21.72 -52.12 3.10
N LEU A 8 -22.28 -50.92 2.99
CA LEU A 8 -21.98 -49.96 1.91
C LEU A 8 -20.70 -49.19 2.25
N GLY A 9 -19.59 -49.57 1.60
CA GLY A 9 -18.33 -48.83 1.67
C GLY A 9 -18.37 -47.56 0.84
N PHE A 10 -18.36 -46.40 1.51
CA PHE A 10 -18.14 -45.09 0.87
C PHE A 10 -16.66 -44.92 0.51
N PHE A 11 -16.32 -45.06 -0.76
CA PHE A 11 -15.02 -44.61 -1.28
C PHE A 11 -15.08 -43.09 -1.53
N GLY A 12 -14.55 -42.32 -0.58
CA GLY A 12 -14.30 -40.90 -0.76
C GLY A 12 -13.11 -40.69 -1.70
N PHE A 13 -13.37 -40.25 -2.93
CA PHE A 13 -12.34 -39.75 -3.83
C PHE A 13 -11.84 -38.41 -3.31
N ALA A 14 -10.65 -38.39 -2.69
CA ALA A 14 -9.91 -37.16 -2.44
C ALA A 14 -9.46 -36.59 -3.79
N ALA A 15 -10.08 -35.48 -4.21
CA ALA A 15 -9.60 -34.73 -5.36
C ALA A 15 -8.21 -34.17 -5.05
N ALA A 16 -7.19 -34.68 -5.73
CA ALA A 16 -5.84 -34.13 -5.69
C ALA A 16 -5.91 -32.68 -6.17
N GLN A 17 -5.71 -31.72 -5.26
CA GLN A 17 -5.58 -30.32 -5.63
C GLN A 17 -4.30 -30.18 -6.47
N ALA A 18 -4.46 -29.70 -7.70
CA ALA A 18 -3.32 -29.38 -8.55
C ALA A 18 -2.40 -28.38 -7.82
N PRO A 19 -1.07 -28.57 -7.88
CA PRO A 19 -0.13 -27.63 -7.28
C PRO A 19 -0.37 -26.25 -7.88
N ARG A 20 -0.58 -25.24 -7.00
CA ARG A 20 -0.74 -23.86 -7.44
C ARG A 20 0.50 -23.45 -8.24
N PRO A 21 0.35 -22.78 -9.39
CA PRO A 21 1.50 -22.28 -10.14
C PRO A 21 2.30 -21.35 -9.22
N THR A 22 3.56 -21.71 -8.97
CA THR A 22 4.53 -20.82 -8.36
C THR A 22 4.82 -19.71 -9.36
N MET A 23 4.51 -18.46 -8.99
CA MET A 23 4.83 -17.31 -9.82
C MET A 23 6.37 -17.24 -9.97
N PRO A 24 6.92 -17.27 -11.19
CA PRO A 24 8.36 -17.21 -11.38
C PRO A 24 8.86 -15.78 -11.12
N GLY A 25 9.80 -15.62 -10.19
CA GLY A 25 10.74 -14.49 -10.23
C GLY A 25 10.79 -13.52 -9.05
N THR A 26 10.02 -13.69 -7.96
CA THR A 26 10.31 -12.96 -6.72
C THR A 26 11.20 -13.82 -5.85
N VAL A 27 12.49 -13.54 -5.85
CA VAL A 27 13.34 -14.03 -4.75
C VAL A 27 12.81 -13.31 -3.52
N ASP A 28 12.13 -14.05 -2.63
CA ASP A 28 11.68 -13.57 -1.32
C ASP A 28 12.94 -13.21 -0.51
N THR A 29 13.51 -12.04 -0.80
CA THR A 29 14.70 -11.52 -0.14
C THR A 29 14.22 -10.49 0.86
N MET A 30 14.46 -10.80 2.13
CA MET A 30 14.28 -9.89 3.23
C MET A 30 15.16 -8.66 2.99
N SER A 31 14.63 -7.46 3.23
CA SER A 31 15.46 -6.26 3.17
C SER A 31 16.55 -6.33 4.24
N LYS A 32 17.73 -5.76 3.97
CA LYS A 32 18.82 -5.73 4.97
C LYS A 32 18.39 -5.08 6.29
N PHE A 33 17.54 -4.06 6.19
CA PHE A 33 16.98 -3.39 7.36
C PHE A 33 16.09 -4.32 8.18
N ARG A 34 15.26 -5.18 7.55
CA ARG A 34 14.50 -6.20 8.26
C ARG A 34 15.40 -7.30 8.82
N GLU A 35 16.51 -7.65 8.18
CA GLU A 35 17.48 -8.59 8.77
C GLU A 35 18.07 -8.05 10.08
N GLU A 36 18.39 -6.75 10.12
CA GLU A 36 19.01 -6.10 11.27
C GLU A 36 18.01 -5.83 12.41
N TYR A 37 16.79 -5.39 12.08
CA TYR A 37 15.83 -4.86 13.06
C TYR A 37 14.52 -5.68 13.18
N GLY A 38 14.29 -6.64 12.29
CA GLY A 38 13.00 -7.32 12.11
C GLY A 38 12.71 -8.47 13.07
N THR A 39 13.47 -8.64 14.17
CA THR A 39 13.28 -9.74 15.14
C THR A 39 11.88 -9.81 15.77
N PHE A 40 11.13 -8.71 15.70
CA PHE A 40 9.77 -8.57 16.23
C PHE A 40 8.68 -8.74 15.17
N VAL A 41 9.04 -8.78 13.88
CA VAL A 41 8.10 -8.98 12.78
C VAL A 41 7.67 -10.45 12.74
N PRO A 42 6.36 -10.76 12.85
CA PRO A 42 5.87 -12.14 12.81
C PRO A 42 6.17 -12.83 11.47
N ASP A 43 6.54 -14.11 11.51
CA ASP A 43 6.71 -14.93 10.31
C ASP A 43 5.42 -15.07 9.48
N SER A 44 4.26 -14.89 10.12
CA SER A 44 2.95 -14.85 9.45
C SER A 44 2.84 -13.70 8.47
N ILE A 45 3.61 -12.62 8.66
CA ILE A 45 3.75 -11.52 7.73
C ILE A 45 4.90 -11.88 6.78
N LYS A 46 4.52 -12.57 5.69
CA LYS A 46 5.46 -13.01 4.65
C LYS A 46 6.34 -11.85 4.19
N LEU A 47 7.55 -12.19 3.75
CA LEU A 47 8.47 -11.28 3.06
C LEU A 47 7.69 -10.62 1.92
N PHE A 48 7.45 -9.32 2.04
CA PHE A 48 6.92 -8.53 0.94
C PHE A 48 8.09 -7.98 0.14
N SER A 49 7.81 -7.13 -0.83
CA SER A 49 8.87 -6.34 -1.46
C SER A 49 9.71 -5.62 -0.38
N PRO A 50 11.03 -5.43 -0.59
CA PRO A 50 11.94 -4.83 0.40
C PRO A 50 11.42 -3.53 1.03
N PHE A 51 10.75 -2.69 0.24
CA PHE A 51 10.21 -1.41 0.72
C PHE A 51 9.00 -1.54 1.67
N ARG A 52 8.16 -2.58 1.53
CA ARG A 52 7.05 -2.88 2.47
C ARG A 52 7.58 -3.48 3.76
N ASP A 53 8.61 -4.32 3.64
CA ASP A 53 9.33 -4.89 4.78
C ASP A 53 9.94 -3.79 5.65
N ASN A 54 10.46 -2.72 5.04
CA ASN A 54 10.96 -1.56 5.77
C ASN A 54 9.84 -0.84 6.55
N VAL A 55 8.64 -0.67 5.99
CA VAL A 55 7.50 -0.07 6.70
C VAL A 55 7.14 -0.90 7.94
N ILE A 56 6.96 -2.20 7.76
CA ILE A 56 6.59 -3.12 8.85
C ILE A 56 7.64 -3.10 9.96
N THR A 57 8.92 -3.10 9.57
CA THR A 57 10.05 -3.07 10.50
C THR A 57 10.07 -1.75 11.28
N MET A 58 9.88 -0.60 10.62
CA MET A 58 9.82 0.70 11.29
C MET A 58 8.64 0.80 12.28
N VAL A 59 7.44 0.35 11.89
CA VAL A 59 6.28 0.31 12.80
C VAL A 59 6.58 -0.59 14.00
N SER A 60 7.14 -1.77 13.75
CA SER A 60 7.48 -2.72 14.81
C SER A 60 8.51 -2.16 15.81
N LEU A 61 9.53 -1.45 15.32
CA LEU A 61 10.51 -0.78 16.16
C LEU A 61 9.85 0.33 16.99
N GLY A 62 9.05 1.19 16.35
CA GLY A 62 8.34 2.27 17.03
C GLY A 62 7.43 1.75 18.15
N LEU A 63 6.67 0.68 17.92
CA LEU A 63 5.85 0.05 18.94
C LEU A 63 6.71 -0.52 20.09
N LYS A 64 7.84 -1.15 19.76
CA LYS A 64 8.76 -1.69 20.76
C LYS A 64 9.35 -0.60 21.65
N GLU A 65 9.74 0.53 21.07
CA GLU A 65 10.24 1.70 21.82
C GLU A 65 9.16 2.30 22.73
N ASN A 66 7.90 2.23 22.32
CA ASN A 66 6.74 2.66 23.12
C ASN A 66 6.25 1.59 24.12
N GLY A 67 7.06 0.55 24.39
CA GLY A 67 6.81 -0.41 25.47
C GLY A 67 5.82 -1.53 25.15
N PHE A 68 5.37 -1.67 23.89
CA PHE A 68 4.47 -2.74 23.50
C PHE A 68 5.15 -4.11 23.67
N SER A 69 4.37 -5.10 24.13
CA SER A 69 4.87 -6.47 24.23
C SER A 69 5.02 -7.09 22.84
N ARG A 70 5.83 -8.14 22.71
CA ARG A 70 5.98 -8.87 21.44
C ARG A 70 4.63 -9.39 20.91
N ARG A 71 3.72 -9.76 21.82
CA ARG A 71 2.37 -10.22 21.47
C ARG A 71 1.54 -9.07 20.89
N ASP A 72 1.57 -7.90 21.52
CA ASP A 72 0.78 -6.74 21.07
C ASP A 72 1.29 -6.19 19.74
N ILE A 73 2.63 -6.15 19.56
CA ILE A 73 3.26 -5.82 18.27
C ILE A 73 2.74 -6.76 17.18
N ARG A 74 2.76 -8.07 17.43
CA ARG A 74 2.27 -9.05 16.47
C ARG A 74 0.82 -8.81 16.08
N ILE A 75 -0.07 -8.64 17.05
CA ILE A 75 -1.50 -8.42 16.81
C ILE A 75 -1.70 -7.12 16.01
N ALA A 76 -1.06 -6.03 16.42
CA ALA A 76 -1.16 -4.75 15.72
C ALA A 76 -0.72 -4.85 14.26
N LEU A 77 0.44 -5.47 13.99
CA LEU A 77 0.94 -5.63 12.62
C LEU A 77 0.02 -6.55 11.78
N GLU A 78 -0.51 -7.63 12.36
CA GLU A 78 -1.45 -8.52 11.67
C GLU A 78 -2.77 -7.80 11.35
N ASP A 79 -3.30 -7.01 12.27
CA ASP A 79 -4.53 -6.22 12.08
C ASP A 79 -4.33 -5.17 10.98
N ILE A 80 -3.31 -4.32 11.10
CA ILE A 80 -3.04 -3.22 10.17
C ILE A 80 -2.75 -3.73 8.75
N PHE A 81 -1.81 -4.66 8.59
CA PHE A 81 -1.40 -5.12 7.25
C PHE A 81 -2.33 -6.19 6.67
N THR A 82 -3.50 -6.37 7.30
CA THR A 82 -4.63 -7.10 6.74
C THR A 82 -5.94 -6.31 6.75
N HIS A 83 -5.87 -5.02 7.11
CA HIS A 83 -6.97 -4.08 7.14
C HIS A 83 -7.32 -3.55 5.75
N GLY A 84 -8.57 -3.13 5.58
CA GLY A 84 -9.04 -2.39 4.41
C GLY A 84 -8.77 -3.01 3.05
N CYS A 85 -8.84 -2.17 2.03
CA CYS A 85 -8.60 -2.53 0.64
C CYS A 85 -7.11 -2.40 0.28
N HIS A 86 -6.45 -1.36 0.79
CA HIS A 86 -5.11 -0.94 0.45
C HIS A 86 -4.05 -1.49 1.42
N CYS A 87 -4.33 -1.58 2.71
CA CYS A 87 -3.38 -2.13 3.69
C CYS A 87 -3.27 -3.67 3.67
N SER A 88 -4.16 -4.37 2.95
CA SER A 88 -4.25 -5.85 2.88
C SER A 88 -3.06 -6.52 2.15
N TRP A 89 -1.85 -6.40 2.67
CA TRP A 89 -0.63 -6.89 2.03
C TRP A 89 -0.45 -8.42 2.15
N ASN A 90 -1.02 -9.10 3.15
CA ASN A 90 -0.69 -10.51 3.38
C ASN A 90 -1.49 -11.54 2.56
N LYS A 91 -2.55 -11.15 1.84
CA LYS A 91 -3.64 -12.11 1.54
C LYS A 91 -3.69 -12.70 0.12
N GLY A 92 -2.64 -12.62 -0.69
CA GLY A 92 -2.74 -13.00 -2.11
C GLY A 92 -3.80 -12.19 -2.88
N ARG A 93 -4.30 -11.11 -2.25
CA ARG A 93 -5.29 -10.15 -2.76
C ARG A 93 -4.63 -9.05 -3.59
N HIS A 94 -3.29 -9.08 -3.73
CA HIS A 94 -2.50 -8.17 -4.57
C HIS A 94 -2.86 -8.20 -6.05
N ALA A 95 -3.47 -9.29 -6.51
CA ALA A 95 -3.81 -9.49 -7.92
C ALA A 95 -5.18 -8.93 -8.31
N VAL A 96 -5.93 -8.36 -7.37
CA VAL A 96 -7.22 -7.74 -7.67
C VAL A 96 -6.96 -6.26 -7.95
N ASP A 97 -7.52 -5.73 -9.05
CA ASP A 97 -7.63 -4.29 -9.26
C ASP A 97 -8.40 -3.72 -8.06
N LYS A 98 -7.66 -3.29 -7.02
CA LYS A 98 -8.23 -2.72 -5.80
C LYS A 98 -9.12 -1.55 -6.22
N THR A 99 -10.29 -1.43 -5.61
CA THR A 99 -11.11 -0.22 -5.76
C THR A 99 -10.32 1.00 -5.33
N HIS A 100 -10.74 2.19 -5.78
CA HIS A 100 -10.08 3.45 -5.47
C HIS A 100 -10.68 4.13 -4.23
N HIS A 101 -11.59 3.43 -3.54
CA HIS A 101 -12.19 3.88 -2.29
C HIS A 101 -11.48 3.21 -1.13
N PHE A 102 -10.97 4.04 -0.23
CA PHE A 102 -10.54 3.60 1.08
C PHE A 102 -11.77 3.44 1.99
N VAL A 103 -11.71 2.48 2.91
CA VAL A 103 -12.80 2.23 3.86
C VAL A 103 -12.77 3.13 5.09
N ASP A 104 -11.57 3.58 5.47
CA ASP A 104 -11.33 4.50 6.57
C ASP A 104 -9.98 5.24 6.40
N GLU A 105 -9.59 6.02 7.40
CA GLU A 105 -8.36 6.82 7.36
C GLU A 105 -7.08 5.97 7.27
N LEU A 106 -7.04 4.79 7.89
CA LEU A 106 -5.85 3.92 7.79
C LEU A 106 -5.72 3.38 6.36
N ASP A 107 -6.85 3.00 5.77
CA ASP A 107 -6.87 2.52 4.39
C ASP A 107 -6.53 3.64 3.38
N GLU A 108 -6.88 4.89 3.69
CA GLU A 108 -6.46 6.06 2.91
C GLU A 108 -4.93 6.26 2.96
N ASP A 109 -4.31 6.08 4.13
CA ASP A 109 -2.85 6.18 4.27
C ASP A 109 -2.13 5.11 3.45
N CYS A 110 -2.64 3.87 3.47
CA CYS A 110 -2.12 2.80 2.63
C CYS A 110 -2.34 3.05 1.13
N LEU A 111 -3.45 3.67 0.74
CA LEU A 111 -3.69 4.11 -0.63
C LEU A 111 -2.68 5.20 -1.04
N ASN A 112 -2.44 6.19 -0.18
CA ASN A 112 -1.46 7.25 -0.42
C ASN A 112 -0.04 6.69 -0.54
N PHE A 113 0.30 5.66 0.23
CA PHE A 113 1.55 4.94 0.04
C PHE A 113 1.62 4.19 -1.29
N ASP A 114 0.57 3.45 -1.68
CA ASP A 114 0.50 2.81 -2.99
C ASP A 114 0.61 3.85 -4.14
N HIS A 115 0.04 5.04 -3.98
CA HIS A 115 0.22 6.18 -4.90
C HIS A 115 1.69 6.62 -5.02
N CYS A 116 2.35 6.85 -3.88
CA CYS A 116 3.76 7.21 -3.80
C CYS A 116 4.63 6.18 -4.56
N VAL A 117 4.40 4.90 -4.28
CA VAL A 117 5.07 3.75 -4.91
C VAL A 117 4.84 3.69 -6.41
N ASN A 118 3.61 3.95 -6.89
CA ASN A 118 3.33 3.97 -8.32
C ASN A 118 4.04 5.11 -9.04
N CYS A 119 4.15 6.28 -8.40
CA CYS A 119 4.93 7.38 -8.96
C CYS A 119 6.41 7.05 -9.05
N LEU A 120 6.98 6.34 -8.07
CA LEU A 120 8.38 5.89 -8.15
C LEU A 120 8.61 4.99 -9.37
N LYS A 121 7.68 4.08 -9.67
CA LYS A 121 7.76 3.23 -10.87
C LYS A 121 7.71 4.07 -12.15
N MET A 122 6.87 5.10 -12.18
CA MET A 122 6.75 6.01 -13.34
C MET A 122 8.00 6.88 -13.52
N ASP A 123 8.65 7.26 -12.42
CA ASP A 123 9.95 7.92 -12.39
C ASP A 123 11.12 6.95 -12.67
N LYS A 124 10.82 5.71 -13.08
CA LYS A 124 11.77 4.66 -13.49
C LYS A 124 12.63 4.11 -12.34
N CYS A 125 12.18 4.23 -11.10
CA CYS A 125 12.80 3.55 -9.97
C CYS A 125 12.49 2.04 -10.00
N ASN A 126 13.52 1.20 -9.90
CA ASN A 126 13.35 -0.26 -9.80
C ASN A 126 13.09 -0.68 -8.34
N ILE A 127 11.90 -0.36 -7.84
CA ILE A 127 11.56 -0.54 -6.43
C ILE A 127 11.51 -2.00 -5.95
N ASP A 128 11.42 -2.96 -6.87
CA ASP A 128 11.29 -4.38 -6.52
C ASP A 128 12.63 -4.96 -6.04
N THR A 129 13.75 -4.35 -6.45
CA THR A 129 15.10 -4.73 -6.04
C THR A 129 15.84 -3.60 -5.32
N LEU A 130 15.17 -2.49 -5.04
CA LEU A 130 15.79 -1.32 -4.45
C LEU A 130 15.93 -1.50 -2.94
N GLU A 131 17.17 -1.66 -2.50
CA GLU A 131 17.51 -1.70 -1.08
C GLU A 131 17.77 -0.29 -0.56
N PHE A 132 17.24 0.01 0.63
CA PHE A 132 17.57 1.19 1.42
C PHE A 132 17.41 0.89 2.90
N SER A 133 18.12 1.64 3.75
CA SER A 133 18.01 1.55 5.20
C SER A 133 17.75 2.95 5.76
N PRO A 134 16.56 3.23 6.33
CA PRO A 134 16.30 4.50 6.99
C PRO A 134 17.20 4.66 8.21
N LEU A 135 17.52 5.91 8.56
CA LEU A 135 18.18 6.23 9.82
C LEU A 135 17.18 6.04 10.96
N VAL A 136 17.52 5.15 11.90
CA VAL A 136 16.74 4.93 13.13
C VAL A 136 17.60 5.39 14.31
N GLU A 137 17.07 6.36 15.05
CA GLU A 137 17.67 6.85 16.28
C GLU A 137 16.69 6.64 17.43
N LYS A 138 17.22 6.34 18.62
CA LYS A 138 16.40 6.08 19.80
C LYS A 138 15.47 7.28 20.09
N ASN A 139 14.18 6.99 20.28
CA ASN A 139 13.14 7.99 20.58
C ASN A 139 12.93 9.05 19.48
N LYS A 140 13.36 8.77 18.24
CA LYS A 140 13.10 9.64 17.09
C LYS A 140 12.39 8.86 16.00
N PRO A 141 11.48 9.50 15.24
CA PRO A 141 10.94 8.90 14.04
C PRO A 141 12.05 8.51 13.06
N ALA A 142 11.88 7.40 12.35
CA ALA A 142 12.81 7.00 11.30
C ALA A 142 12.90 8.11 10.22
N SER A 143 14.11 8.37 9.73
CA SER A 143 14.39 9.43 8.75
C SER A 143 15.18 8.92 7.55
N CYS A 144 15.26 9.74 6.50
CA CYS A 144 15.98 9.42 5.26
C CYS A 144 17.25 10.27 5.08
N GLU A 145 17.68 10.97 6.13
CA GLU A 145 18.79 11.94 6.07
C GLU A 145 20.15 11.29 5.76
N ASN A 146 20.29 9.99 6.07
CA ASN A 146 21.49 9.21 5.76
C ASN A 146 21.58 8.78 4.28
N LEU A 147 20.52 8.96 3.51
CA LEU A 147 20.47 8.58 2.09
C LEU A 147 20.78 9.82 1.25
N SER A 148 21.93 9.81 0.57
CA SER A 148 22.34 10.86 -0.36
C SER A 148 22.85 10.26 -1.66
N GLY A 149 22.58 10.92 -2.79
CA GLY A 149 23.12 10.55 -4.10
C GLY A 149 22.24 9.66 -4.99
N ASP A 150 21.16 9.07 -4.46
CA ASP A 150 20.18 8.30 -5.24
C ASP A 150 18.75 8.75 -4.88
N ASP A 151 18.11 9.48 -5.81
CA ASP A 151 16.75 10.00 -5.65
C ASP A 151 15.72 8.87 -5.49
N CYS A 152 15.94 7.71 -6.12
CA CYS A 152 15.02 6.58 -5.98
C CYS A 152 15.11 6.00 -4.57
N GLN A 153 16.32 5.81 -4.02
CA GLN A 153 16.48 5.33 -2.64
C GLN A 153 15.87 6.34 -1.65
N TYR A 154 16.19 7.62 -1.82
CA TYR A 154 15.69 8.67 -0.95
C TYR A 154 14.17 8.80 -0.99
N ASN A 155 13.57 8.88 -2.18
CA ASN A 155 12.12 9.02 -2.32
C ASN A 155 11.35 7.75 -1.90
N THR A 156 11.93 6.56 -2.12
CA THR A 156 11.36 5.30 -1.59
C THR A 156 11.37 5.31 -0.07
N CYS A 157 12.48 5.76 0.53
CA CYS A 157 12.55 5.94 1.96
C CYS A 157 11.48 6.92 2.46
N LEU A 158 11.31 8.09 1.82
CA LEU A 158 10.29 9.06 2.22
C LEU A 158 8.87 8.46 2.20
N CYS A 159 8.52 7.70 1.15
CA CYS A 159 7.23 7.00 1.08
C CYS A 159 7.05 6.07 2.29
N SER A 160 8.06 5.24 2.57
CA SER A 160 8.00 4.23 3.64
C SER A 160 8.01 4.84 5.04
N THR A 161 8.84 5.85 5.30
CA THR A 161 8.91 6.53 6.62
C THR A 161 7.60 7.26 6.90
N ASN A 162 7.01 7.91 5.90
CA ASN A 162 5.74 8.61 6.05
C ASN A 162 4.61 7.65 6.48
N LEU A 163 4.43 6.54 5.76
CA LEU A 163 3.40 5.56 6.14
C LEU A 163 3.67 4.97 7.53
N ALA A 164 4.93 4.61 7.83
CA ALA A 164 5.27 4.04 9.13
C ALA A 164 4.98 5.00 10.29
N GLN A 165 5.29 6.28 10.13
CA GLN A 165 5.01 7.33 11.11
C GLN A 165 3.51 7.52 11.31
N THR A 166 2.73 7.64 10.22
CA THR A 166 1.27 7.81 10.33
C THR A 166 0.61 6.62 11.02
N ILE A 167 1.01 5.39 10.67
CA ILE A 167 0.52 4.17 11.33
C ILE A 167 0.86 4.20 12.83
N LEU A 168 2.11 4.50 13.17
CA LEU A 168 2.56 4.54 14.56
C LEU A 168 1.77 5.57 15.37
N GLU A 169 1.60 6.78 14.83
CA GLU A 169 0.79 7.83 15.46
C GLU A 169 -0.64 7.38 15.71
N LYS A 170 -1.28 6.74 14.73
CA LYS A 170 -2.65 6.23 14.89
C LYS A 170 -2.72 5.16 15.98
N ILE A 171 -1.82 4.18 16.01
CA ILE A 171 -1.83 3.14 17.07
C ILE A 171 -1.66 3.78 18.46
N LEU A 172 -0.72 4.72 18.60
CA LEU A 172 -0.43 5.38 19.88
C LEU A 172 -1.59 6.27 20.35
N ARG A 173 -2.38 6.84 19.43
CA ARG A 173 -3.58 7.64 19.76
C ARG A 173 -4.80 6.77 20.10
N THR A 174 -5.02 5.69 19.36
CA THR A 174 -6.29 4.92 19.40
C THR A 174 -6.32 3.82 20.45
N ASN A 175 -5.21 3.57 21.18
CA ASN A 175 -5.07 2.67 22.34
C ASN A 175 -6.34 1.89 22.77
N PRO A 176 -6.45 0.56 22.59
CA PRO A 176 -5.93 -0.34 21.57
C PRO A 176 -7.10 -0.87 20.72
N ASP A 177 -8.03 -0.03 20.28
CA ASP A 177 -9.17 -0.53 19.50
C ASP A 177 -8.68 -1.00 18.13
N PRO A 178 -8.90 -2.29 17.78
CA PRO A 178 -8.24 -2.92 16.66
C PRO A 178 -8.75 -2.37 15.32
N PHE A 179 -7.81 -2.12 14.40
CA PHE A 179 -8.11 -2.03 12.98
C PHE A 179 -8.56 -3.41 12.49
N ASN A 180 -9.83 -3.74 12.73
CA ASN A 180 -10.34 -5.07 12.44
C ASN A 180 -10.18 -5.38 10.95
N ALA A 181 -9.66 -6.57 10.65
CA ALA A 181 -9.61 -7.05 9.28
C ALA A 181 -11.03 -7.20 8.72
N LEU A 182 -11.26 -6.73 7.50
CA LEU A 182 -12.53 -6.96 6.81
C LEU A 182 -12.78 -8.46 6.65
N SER A 183 -14.00 -8.90 6.95
CA SER A 183 -14.47 -10.24 6.56
C SER A 183 -14.38 -10.42 5.05
N PHE A 184 -14.45 -11.66 4.56
CA PHE A 184 -14.40 -11.92 3.12
C PHE A 184 -15.52 -11.19 2.36
N SER A 185 -16.75 -11.20 2.90
CA SER A 185 -17.90 -10.51 2.30
C SER A 185 -17.71 -9.00 2.32
N GLN A 186 -17.30 -8.41 3.45
CA GLN A 186 -17.04 -6.97 3.54
C GLN A 186 -15.95 -6.54 2.56
N PHE A 187 -14.83 -7.28 2.50
CA PHE A 187 -13.78 -7.00 1.53
C PHE A 187 -14.30 -7.05 0.09
N HIS A 188 -15.11 -8.05 -0.27
CA HIS A 188 -15.68 -8.11 -1.61
C HIS A 188 -16.63 -6.93 -1.88
N ASP A 189 -17.46 -6.57 -0.92
CA ASP A 189 -18.46 -5.52 -1.05
C ASP A 189 -17.88 -4.10 -1.04
N GLU A 190 -16.77 -3.88 -0.35
CA GLU A 190 -16.14 -2.57 -0.21
C GLU A 190 -14.95 -2.43 -1.18
N CYS A 191 -14.15 -3.48 -1.35
CA CYS A 191 -12.86 -3.42 -2.05
C CYS A 191 -12.88 -3.96 -3.49
N MET A 192 -13.99 -4.55 -3.96
CA MET A 192 -14.08 -5.10 -5.33
C MET A 192 -15.20 -4.49 -6.18
N LYS A 193 -16.07 -3.65 -5.61
CA LYS A 193 -17.11 -2.97 -6.38
C LYS A 193 -16.49 -1.91 -7.29
N ARG A 194 -16.63 -2.08 -8.60
CA ARG A 194 -16.08 -1.11 -9.57
C ARG A 194 -16.66 0.28 -9.31
N ASP A 195 -15.76 1.22 -9.05
CA ASP A 195 -16.10 2.63 -9.01
C ASP A 195 -16.68 3.07 -10.36
N PRO A 196 -17.68 3.96 -10.33
CA PRO A 196 -18.19 4.55 -11.54
C PRO A 196 -17.05 5.31 -12.27
N ILE A 197 -17.14 5.33 -13.60
CA ILE A 197 -16.04 5.69 -14.52
C ILE A 197 -15.56 7.15 -14.32
N ASP A 198 -16.41 7.96 -13.69
CA ASP A 198 -16.27 9.39 -13.39
C ASP A 198 -15.48 9.68 -12.11
N VAL A 199 -15.30 8.72 -11.20
CA VAL A 199 -14.33 8.85 -10.11
C VAL A 199 -12.96 8.73 -10.74
N ASN A 200 -12.33 9.87 -10.97
CA ASN A 200 -11.10 10.04 -11.75
C ASN A 200 -10.01 9.09 -11.24
N THR A 201 -9.96 7.90 -11.83
CA THR A 201 -9.21 6.76 -11.30
C THR A 201 -7.72 7.00 -11.43
N GLN A 202 -7.12 7.54 -10.36
CA GLN A 202 -5.67 7.76 -10.18
C GLN A 202 -4.87 6.46 -10.44
N MET A 203 -5.52 5.29 -10.41
CA MET A 203 -4.89 3.98 -10.59
C MET A 203 -5.48 3.07 -11.68
N ARG A 204 -6.33 3.54 -12.63
CA ARG A 204 -6.61 2.73 -13.86
C ARG A 204 -5.65 3.03 -15.00
N LYS A 205 -5.16 1.98 -15.67
CA LYS A 205 -4.43 2.15 -16.92
C LYS A 205 -5.41 2.74 -17.94
N PRO A 206 -5.08 3.85 -18.61
CA PRO A 206 -5.95 4.40 -19.64
C PRO A 206 -6.17 3.34 -20.72
N LYS A 207 -7.39 3.30 -21.28
CA LYS A 207 -7.67 2.44 -22.43
C LYS A 207 -6.73 2.85 -23.57
N THR A 208 -6.12 1.86 -24.23
CA THR A 208 -5.37 2.07 -25.48
C THR A 208 -6.25 2.87 -26.44
N ASN A 209 -5.78 4.01 -26.92
CA ASN A 209 -6.46 4.97 -27.82
C ASN A 209 -7.30 6.09 -27.15
N SER A 210 -7.26 6.27 -25.83
CA SER A 210 -8.00 7.36 -25.18
C SER A 210 -7.31 8.74 -25.23
N GLY A 211 -6.08 8.82 -25.76
CA GLY A 211 -5.25 10.04 -25.68
C GLY A 211 -4.84 10.42 -24.25
N ALA A 212 -5.20 9.61 -23.26
CA ALA A 212 -4.97 9.86 -21.86
C ALA A 212 -3.59 9.33 -21.44
N GLU A 213 -2.82 10.15 -20.75
CA GLU A 213 -1.48 9.83 -20.28
C GLU A 213 -1.46 9.74 -18.76
N ARG A 214 -0.78 8.73 -18.22
CA ARG A 214 -0.54 8.68 -16.77
C ARG A 214 0.62 9.58 -16.40
N GLN A 215 0.39 10.45 -15.43
CA GLN A 215 1.40 11.36 -14.90
C GLN A 215 1.38 11.33 -13.36
N CYS A 216 2.38 11.94 -12.73
CA CYS A 216 2.49 12.06 -11.29
C CYS A 216 2.70 13.51 -10.88
N CYS A 217 1.96 13.95 -9.87
CA CYS A 217 1.95 15.34 -9.40
C CYS A 217 2.22 15.41 -7.90
N GLY A 218 2.88 16.47 -7.45
CA GLY A 218 3.28 16.68 -6.06
C GLY A 218 4.72 16.27 -5.78
N ALA A 219 5.09 16.42 -4.51
CA ALA A 219 6.40 16.02 -3.99
C ALA A 219 6.27 14.75 -3.15
N TYR A 220 7.32 13.93 -3.12
CA TYR A 220 7.41 12.80 -2.21
C TYR A 220 7.39 13.28 -0.75
N PRO A 221 6.68 12.59 0.16
CA PRO A 221 5.95 11.32 -0.01
C PRO A 221 4.49 11.45 -0.50
N ASN A 222 3.99 12.68 -0.70
CA ASN A 222 2.59 12.94 -1.04
C ASN A 222 2.32 12.96 -2.56
N ARG A 223 3.25 12.43 -3.36
CA ARG A 223 3.15 12.44 -4.82
C ARG A 223 2.08 11.45 -5.28
N LYS A 224 1.12 11.91 -6.07
CA LYS A 224 -0.04 11.12 -6.49
C LYS A 224 -0.07 10.92 -8.01
N PRO A 225 -0.36 9.71 -8.49
CA PRO A 225 -0.60 9.46 -9.90
C PRO A 225 -1.94 10.07 -10.30
N PHE A 226 -2.04 10.53 -11.54
CA PHE A 226 -3.29 10.97 -12.14
C PHE A 226 -3.28 10.63 -13.64
N THR A 227 -4.45 10.71 -14.26
CA THR A 227 -4.59 10.51 -15.70
C THR A 227 -4.85 11.87 -16.35
N TYR A 228 -3.86 12.40 -17.05
CA TYR A 228 -3.99 13.63 -17.83
C TYR A 228 -4.94 13.43 -19.00
N LYS A 229 -5.88 14.36 -19.15
CA LYS A 229 -6.78 14.51 -20.29
C LYS A 229 -7.00 16.01 -20.56
N PRO A 230 -7.20 16.45 -21.81
CA PRO A 230 -7.44 17.87 -22.11
C PRO A 230 -8.60 18.53 -21.33
N ASP A 231 -9.62 17.75 -20.96
CA ASP A 231 -10.81 18.18 -20.21
C ASP A 231 -10.87 17.61 -18.78
N GLY A 232 -9.77 17.03 -18.30
CA GLY A 232 -9.69 16.33 -17.02
C GLY A 232 -8.69 16.94 -16.04
N GLN A 233 -8.02 16.08 -15.29
CA GLN A 233 -7.03 16.51 -14.31
C GLN A 233 -5.72 16.95 -14.97
N ALA A 234 -5.09 17.97 -14.40
CA ALA A 234 -3.73 18.39 -14.71
C ALA A 234 -2.95 18.68 -13.42
N CYS A 235 -1.64 18.81 -13.55
CA CYS A 235 -0.74 19.14 -12.45
C CYS A 235 -0.33 20.61 -12.52
N CYS A 236 -0.65 21.38 -11.49
CA CYS A 236 -0.27 22.79 -11.39
C CYS A 236 1.13 22.92 -10.79
N ALA A 237 2.06 23.47 -11.58
CA ALA A 237 3.46 23.73 -11.20
C ALA A 237 4.18 22.54 -10.51
N GLY A 238 3.82 21.31 -10.86
CA GLY A 238 4.38 20.11 -10.23
C GLY A 238 3.90 19.83 -8.80
N LYS A 239 2.99 20.64 -8.24
CA LYS A 239 2.61 20.61 -6.81
C LYS A 239 1.24 19.98 -6.55
N SER A 240 0.21 20.44 -7.25
CA SER A 240 -1.18 20.11 -6.90
C SER A 240 -1.96 19.69 -8.14
N ILE A 241 -2.78 18.65 -8.00
CA ILE A 241 -3.69 18.20 -9.06
C ILE A 241 -4.93 19.09 -9.03
N PHE A 242 -5.36 19.56 -10.19
CA PHE A 242 -6.56 20.38 -10.36
C PHE A 242 -7.43 19.88 -11.52
N GLN A 243 -8.70 20.27 -11.54
CA GLN A 243 -9.66 19.93 -12.60
C GLN A 243 -9.71 21.04 -13.65
N GLN A 244 -9.16 20.81 -14.85
CA GLN A 244 -9.10 21.83 -15.91
C GLN A 244 -10.46 22.35 -16.38
N LYS A 245 -11.54 21.61 -16.09
CA LYS A 245 -12.91 22.00 -16.44
C LYS A 245 -13.40 23.21 -15.65
N ASP A 246 -13.02 23.31 -14.38
CA ASP A 246 -13.59 24.28 -13.44
C ASP A 246 -12.49 25.17 -12.80
N GLU A 247 -11.22 24.82 -13.01
CA GLU A 247 -10.05 25.45 -12.40
C GLU A 247 -8.94 25.73 -13.43
N HIS A 248 -8.06 26.69 -13.12
CA HIS A 248 -6.87 27.00 -13.89
C HIS A 248 -5.65 27.19 -12.97
N CYS A 249 -4.46 26.96 -13.52
CA CYS A 249 -3.19 27.08 -12.81
C CYS A 249 -2.47 28.39 -13.19
N CYS A 250 -2.16 29.21 -12.19
CA CYS A 250 -1.40 30.44 -12.36
C CYS A 250 0.12 30.16 -12.44
N SER A 251 0.89 31.14 -12.92
CA SER A 251 2.36 31.06 -12.93
C SER A 251 2.99 30.97 -11.53
N SER A 252 2.27 31.42 -10.49
CA SER A 252 2.63 31.23 -9.07
C SER A 252 2.56 29.76 -8.62
N GLY A 253 1.86 28.91 -9.38
CA GLY A 253 1.52 27.55 -8.98
C GLY A 253 0.29 27.45 -8.09
N GLU A 254 -0.46 28.53 -7.93
CA GLU A 254 -1.77 28.55 -7.27
C GLU A 254 -2.87 28.15 -8.25
N ILE A 255 -3.93 27.53 -7.70
CA ILE A 255 -5.08 27.03 -8.46
C ILE A 255 -6.27 27.93 -8.13
N PHE A 256 -6.93 28.43 -9.17
CA PHE A 256 -8.09 29.31 -9.07
C PHE A 256 -9.25 28.78 -9.91
N LYS A 257 -10.48 29.14 -9.55
CA LYS A 257 -11.64 28.78 -10.38
C LYS A 257 -11.61 29.55 -11.70
N ILE A 258 -12.15 28.97 -12.76
CA ILE A 258 -12.27 29.68 -14.05
C ILE A 258 -13.10 30.96 -13.84
N GLY A 259 -12.53 32.10 -14.22
CA GLY A 259 -13.11 33.44 -14.03
C GLY A 259 -12.50 34.25 -12.89
N GLU A 260 -11.73 33.62 -12.01
CA GLU A 260 -10.89 34.32 -11.02
C GLU A 260 -9.57 34.78 -11.67
N VAL A 261 -8.91 35.77 -11.07
CA VAL A 261 -7.71 36.42 -11.61
C VAL A 261 -6.48 35.95 -10.82
N CYS A 262 -5.44 35.54 -11.54
CA CYS A 262 -4.06 35.52 -11.06
C CYS A 262 -3.56 36.97 -10.87
#